data_AF-A0A9D7KWP5-F1
#
_entry.id   AF-A0A9D7KWP5-F1
#
_cell.length_a   1.000
_cell.length_b   1.000
_cell.length_c   1.000
_cell.angle_alpha   90.00
_cell.angle_beta   90.00
_cell.angle_gamma   90.00
#
_symmetry.space_group_name_H-M   'P 1'
#
loop_
_entity.id
_entity.type
_entity.pdbx_description
1 polymer ?
#
loop_
_entity_poly.entity_id
_entity_poly.type
_entity_poly.pdbx_seq_one_letter_code
_entity_poly.pdbx_strand_id
1 'polypeptide(L)'
;MAQVKLELSSMTNEEVIAFAQTIVTSMTGNANFATPNPSLANLAAAITNAQTKVNNANNKRQQSENATIQANVAIGSLKDGLTLEGSYVQNESGGDPDIITSSGIPIRDERAPKPVPAKVSDLSLTQGDDEGEVDIHWHPQVKIVASYSIRYTYGDINTPDWHNAPESPTKSKYTLAGLTKGQQVWIEVAGNNAQGKGGWSDPAVIFVP
;
A
#
# COMPACT_ATOMS: atom_id res chain seq x y z
N MET A 1 -50.87 -3.05 -15.10
CA MET A 1 -50.38 -4.13 -15.99
C MET A 1 -49.14 -4.75 -15.36
N ALA A 2 -49.00 -6.06 -15.37
CA ALA A 2 -47.77 -6.72 -14.91
C ALA A 2 -46.63 -6.54 -15.93
N GLN A 3 -45.38 -6.56 -15.48
CA GLN A 3 -44.17 -6.38 -16.31
C GLN A 3 -43.21 -7.56 -16.08
N VAL A 4 -42.40 -7.89 -17.08
CA VAL A 4 -41.36 -8.93 -16.97
C VAL A 4 -40.19 -8.41 -16.13
N LYS A 5 -39.63 -9.26 -15.28
CA LYS A 5 -38.49 -8.95 -14.40
C LYS A 5 -37.38 -9.97 -14.63
N LEU A 6 -36.17 -9.51 -14.97
CA LEU A 6 -35.00 -10.38 -15.20
C LEU A 6 -33.87 -10.16 -14.20
N GLU A 7 -33.59 -8.92 -13.79
CA GLU A 7 -32.51 -8.58 -12.81
C GLU A 7 -31.12 -9.17 -13.12
N LEU A 8 -30.77 -9.35 -14.39
CA LEU A 8 -29.52 -10.00 -14.80
C LEU A 8 -28.26 -9.25 -14.31
N SER A 9 -28.35 -7.94 -14.10
CA SER A 9 -27.20 -7.11 -13.67
C SER A 9 -26.77 -7.33 -12.23
N SER A 10 -27.65 -7.88 -11.38
CA SER A 10 -27.33 -8.21 -9.99
C SER A 10 -26.91 -9.67 -9.80
N MET A 11 -26.96 -10.48 -10.86
CA MET A 11 -26.62 -11.89 -10.83
C MET A 11 -25.14 -12.11 -11.19
N THR A 12 -24.52 -13.07 -10.53
CA THR A 12 -23.27 -13.70 -10.95
C THR A 12 -23.47 -14.45 -12.27
N ASN A 13 -22.37 -14.78 -12.96
CA ASN A 13 -22.43 -15.51 -14.22
C ASN A 13 -23.12 -16.88 -14.06
N GLU A 14 -22.84 -17.56 -12.96
CA GLU A 14 -23.45 -18.84 -12.59
C GLU A 14 -24.95 -18.70 -12.32
N GLU A 15 -25.38 -17.63 -11.64
CA GLU A 15 -26.79 -17.34 -11.40
C GLU A 15 -27.54 -17.01 -12.70
N VAL A 16 -26.94 -16.23 -13.62
CA VAL A 16 -27.52 -15.96 -14.94
C VAL A 16 -27.71 -17.26 -15.72
N ILE A 17 -26.74 -18.17 -15.69
CA ILE A 17 -26.83 -19.46 -16.37
C ILE A 17 -27.95 -20.32 -15.77
N ALA A 18 -28.02 -20.43 -14.44
CA ALA A 18 -29.06 -21.19 -13.74
C ALA A 18 -30.47 -20.61 -14.00
N PHE A 19 -30.58 -19.29 -14.01
CA PHE A 19 -31.82 -18.60 -14.33
C PHE A 19 -32.27 -18.87 -15.78
N ALA A 20 -31.35 -18.79 -16.74
CA ALA A 20 -31.64 -19.11 -18.14
C ALA A 20 -32.07 -20.58 -18.33
N GLN A 21 -31.45 -21.53 -17.63
CA GLN A 21 -31.86 -22.94 -17.63
C GLN A 21 -33.27 -23.14 -17.09
N THR A 22 -33.63 -22.39 -16.04
CA THR A 22 -34.98 -22.41 -15.46
C THR A 22 -36.01 -21.91 -16.49
N ILE A 23 -35.72 -20.79 -17.17
CA ILE A 23 -36.58 -20.26 -18.22
C ILE A 23 -36.78 -21.27 -19.35
N VAL A 24 -35.71 -21.88 -19.88
CA VAL A 24 -35.82 -22.90 -20.94
C VAL A 24 -36.71 -24.06 -20.50
N THR A 25 -36.54 -24.52 -19.26
CA THR A 25 -37.35 -25.61 -18.70
C THR A 25 -38.83 -25.20 -18.61
N SER A 26 -39.14 -24.03 -18.08
CA SER A 26 -40.52 -23.55 -17.92
C SER A 26 -41.22 -23.18 -19.23
N MET A 27 -40.47 -22.80 -20.26
CA MET A 27 -41.02 -22.48 -21.59
C MET A 27 -41.21 -23.72 -22.47
N THR A 28 -40.56 -24.83 -22.15
CA THR A 28 -40.68 -26.08 -22.91
C THR A 28 -42.11 -26.64 -22.80
N GLY A 29 -42.79 -26.76 -23.94
CA GLY A 29 -44.19 -27.24 -23.99
C GLY A 29 -45.23 -26.24 -23.48
N ASN A 30 -44.85 -24.99 -23.20
CA ASN A 30 -45.79 -23.99 -22.71
C ASN A 30 -46.64 -23.41 -23.85
N ALA A 31 -47.93 -23.75 -23.89
CA ALA A 31 -48.87 -23.34 -24.94
C ALA A 31 -49.05 -21.81 -25.05
N ASN A 32 -48.83 -21.06 -23.97
CA ASN A 32 -48.92 -19.59 -23.99
C ASN A 32 -47.75 -18.94 -24.75
N PHE A 33 -46.65 -19.67 -24.92
CA PHE A 33 -45.42 -19.22 -25.57
C PHE A 33 -44.97 -20.20 -26.65
N ALA A 34 -45.89 -20.56 -27.56
CA ALA A 34 -45.66 -21.60 -28.58
C ALA A 34 -44.55 -21.27 -29.60
N THR A 35 -44.18 -20.00 -29.74
CA THR A 35 -43.13 -19.52 -30.66
C THR A 35 -42.09 -18.63 -29.95
N PRO A 36 -41.24 -19.18 -29.06
CA PRO A 36 -40.23 -18.39 -28.35
C PRO A 36 -39.23 -17.74 -29.31
N ASN A 37 -38.88 -16.48 -29.04
CA ASN A 37 -37.84 -15.75 -29.76
C ASN A 37 -36.88 -15.07 -28.76
N PRO A 38 -35.59 -15.42 -28.74
CA PRO A 38 -34.93 -16.48 -29.51
C PRO A 38 -35.51 -17.87 -29.25
N SER A 39 -35.33 -18.81 -30.18
CA SER A 39 -35.81 -20.19 -30.01
C SER A 39 -35.16 -20.84 -28.78
N LEU A 40 -35.87 -21.78 -28.14
CA LEU A 40 -35.32 -22.51 -27.00
C LEU A 40 -34.04 -23.27 -27.35
N ALA A 41 -33.90 -23.74 -28.59
CA ALA A 41 -32.68 -24.38 -29.09
C ALA A 41 -31.48 -23.41 -29.12
N ASN A 42 -31.69 -22.18 -29.63
CA ASN A 42 -30.65 -21.16 -29.65
C ASN A 42 -30.27 -20.72 -28.23
N LEU A 43 -31.26 -20.59 -27.33
CA LEU A 43 -31.01 -20.25 -25.94
C LEU A 43 -30.25 -21.37 -25.21
N ALA A 44 -30.58 -22.64 -25.44
CA ALA A 44 -29.87 -23.79 -24.88
C ALA A 44 -28.41 -23.87 -25.37
N ALA A 45 -28.16 -23.56 -26.64
CA ALA A 45 -26.81 -23.46 -27.19
C ALA A 45 -26.00 -22.33 -26.53
N ALA A 46 -26.61 -21.16 -26.32
CA ALA A 46 -25.99 -20.03 -25.64
C ALA A 46 -25.65 -20.36 -24.18
N ILE A 47 -26.55 -21.03 -23.46
CA ILE A 47 -26.33 -21.52 -22.08
C ILE A 47 -25.11 -22.44 -22.03
N THR A 48 -25.04 -23.41 -22.94
CA THR A 48 -23.93 -24.39 -22.99
C THR A 48 -22.59 -23.71 -23.26
N ASN A 49 -22.57 -22.75 -24.19
CA ASN A 49 -21.39 -21.97 -24.48
C ASN A 49 -20.95 -21.12 -23.28
N ALA A 50 -21.88 -20.41 -22.64
CA ALA A 50 -21.61 -19.61 -21.45
C ALA A 50 -21.04 -20.46 -20.31
N GLN A 51 -21.68 -21.59 -19.99
CA GLN A 51 -21.19 -22.54 -18.98
C GLN A 51 -19.77 -23.03 -19.27
N THR A 52 -19.49 -23.38 -20.52
CA THR A 52 -18.15 -23.82 -20.94
C THR A 52 -17.10 -22.75 -20.70
N LYS A 53 -17.40 -21.49 -21.08
CA LYS A 53 -16.45 -20.37 -20.94
C LYS A 53 -16.22 -19.99 -19.48
N VAL A 54 -17.28 -19.97 -18.67
CA VAL A 54 -17.18 -19.71 -17.22
C VAL A 54 -16.34 -20.78 -16.52
N ASN A 55 -16.60 -22.06 -16.79
CA ASN A 55 -15.81 -23.16 -16.22
C ASN A 55 -14.33 -23.08 -16.65
N ASN A 56 -14.05 -22.75 -17.91
CA ASN A 56 -12.67 -22.57 -18.39
C ASN A 56 -11.95 -21.43 -17.65
N ALA A 57 -12.63 -20.30 -17.45
CA ALA A 57 -12.08 -19.16 -16.71
C ALA A 57 -11.79 -19.52 -15.24
N ASN A 58 -12.72 -20.19 -14.57
CA ASN A 58 -12.55 -20.64 -13.18
C ASN A 58 -11.38 -21.63 -13.04
N ASN A 59 -11.27 -22.59 -13.95
CA ASN A 59 -10.15 -23.54 -13.96
C ASN A 59 -8.80 -22.84 -14.19
N LYS A 60 -8.71 -21.89 -15.14
CA LYS A 60 -7.49 -21.12 -15.38
C LYS A 60 -7.09 -20.27 -14.19
N ARG A 61 -8.07 -19.68 -13.50
CA ARG A 61 -7.83 -18.92 -12.27
C ARG A 61 -7.20 -19.79 -11.18
N GLN A 62 -7.80 -20.95 -10.91
CA GLN A 62 -7.26 -21.91 -9.94
C GLN A 62 -5.86 -22.41 -10.32
N GLN A 63 -5.61 -22.68 -11.60
CA GLN A 63 -4.29 -23.07 -12.09
C GLN A 63 -3.25 -21.95 -11.88
N SER A 64 -3.61 -20.70 -12.16
CA SER A 64 -2.74 -19.55 -11.94
C SER A 64 -2.41 -19.34 -10.47
N GLU A 65 -3.41 -19.47 -9.58
CA GLU A 65 -3.23 -19.36 -8.13
C GLU A 65 -2.27 -20.45 -7.62
N ASN A 66 -2.49 -21.70 -8.03
CA ASN A 66 -1.61 -22.82 -7.67
C ASN A 66 -0.19 -22.65 -8.20
N ALA A 67 -0.03 -22.23 -9.46
CA ALA A 67 1.29 -21.99 -10.05
C ALA A 67 2.06 -20.89 -9.31
N THR A 68 1.35 -19.83 -8.85
CA THR A 68 1.93 -18.75 -8.05
C THR A 68 2.41 -19.27 -6.69
N ILE A 69 1.59 -20.09 -6.02
CA ILE A 69 1.95 -20.71 -4.73
C ILE A 69 3.21 -21.58 -4.90
N GLN A 70 3.24 -22.44 -5.92
CA GLN A 70 4.38 -23.32 -6.18
C GLN A 70 5.66 -22.54 -6.53
N ALA A 71 5.55 -21.47 -7.32
CA ALA A 71 6.68 -20.59 -7.60
C ALA A 71 7.24 -19.96 -6.31
N ASN A 72 6.36 -19.45 -5.44
CA ASN A 72 6.78 -18.87 -4.16
C ASN A 72 7.45 -19.90 -3.24
N VAL A 73 6.92 -21.12 -3.16
CA VAL A 73 7.54 -22.22 -2.39
C VAL A 73 8.93 -22.54 -2.95
N ALA A 74 9.07 -22.69 -4.27
CA ALA A 74 10.35 -22.99 -4.90
C ALA A 74 11.39 -21.88 -4.67
N ILE A 75 10.99 -20.61 -4.76
CA ILE A 75 11.86 -19.47 -4.45
C ILE A 75 12.23 -19.44 -2.96
N GLY A 76 11.30 -19.80 -2.07
CA GLY A 76 11.59 -19.97 -0.64
C GLY A 76 12.70 -21.00 -0.41
N SER A 77 12.54 -22.21 -0.95
CA SER A 77 13.55 -23.26 -0.83
C SER A 77 14.90 -22.88 -1.45
N LEU A 78 14.91 -22.14 -2.56
CA LEU A 78 16.15 -21.62 -3.15
C LEU A 78 16.84 -20.62 -2.21
N LYS A 79 16.09 -19.72 -1.58
CA LYS A 79 16.65 -18.76 -0.61
C LYS A 79 17.24 -19.46 0.61
N ASP A 80 16.58 -20.50 1.10
CA ASP A 80 17.08 -21.30 2.23
C ASP A 80 18.40 -22.00 1.83
N GLY A 81 18.45 -22.60 0.64
CA GLY A 81 19.66 -23.20 0.09
C GLY A 81 20.80 -22.20 -0.08
N LEU A 82 20.53 -21.02 -0.66
CA LEU A 82 21.54 -19.96 -0.81
C LEU A 82 22.04 -19.41 0.53
N THR A 83 21.19 -19.41 1.56
CA THR A 83 21.58 -19.00 2.92
C THR A 83 22.54 -20.03 3.55
N LEU A 84 22.26 -21.32 3.37
CA LEU A 84 23.17 -22.39 3.78
C LEU A 84 24.50 -22.32 3.03
N GLU A 85 24.46 -22.11 1.72
CA GLU A 85 25.66 -21.96 0.88
C GLU A 85 26.50 -20.75 1.32
N GLY A 86 25.86 -19.60 1.59
CA GLY A 86 26.57 -18.44 2.12
C GLY A 86 27.24 -18.71 3.48
N SER A 87 26.60 -19.52 4.33
CA SER A 87 27.17 -19.93 5.63
C SER A 87 28.37 -20.87 5.45
N TYR A 88 28.30 -21.77 4.47
CA TYR A 88 29.40 -22.63 4.08
C TYR A 88 30.60 -21.82 3.57
N VAL A 89 30.39 -20.92 2.60
CA VAL A 89 31.43 -20.02 2.08
C VAL A 89 32.07 -19.19 3.19
N GLN A 90 31.27 -18.66 4.12
CA GLN A 90 31.78 -17.89 5.26
C GLN A 90 32.67 -18.72 6.19
N ASN A 91 32.35 -20.00 6.38
CA ASN A 91 33.13 -20.92 7.22
C ASN A 91 34.45 -21.28 6.53
N GLU A 92 34.38 -21.77 5.28
CA GLU A 92 35.55 -22.25 4.54
C GLU A 92 36.54 -21.14 4.18
N SER A 93 36.05 -19.94 3.88
CA SER A 93 36.92 -18.80 3.60
C SER A 93 37.69 -18.28 4.81
N GLY A 94 37.25 -18.61 6.04
CA GLY A 94 37.79 -17.99 7.25
C GLY A 94 37.63 -16.46 7.30
N GLY A 95 36.76 -15.88 6.46
CA GLY A 95 36.62 -14.43 6.30
C GLY A 95 37.59 -13.78 5.32
N ASP A 96 38.36 -14.54 4.55
CA ASP A 96 39.24 -14.02 3.50
C ASP A 96 38.40 -13.42 2.33
N PRO A 97 38.55 -12.12 2.02
CA PRO A 97 37.83 -11.44 0.95
C PRO A 97 37.98 -12.07 -0.44
N ASP A 98 39.18 -12.50 -0.79
CA ASP A 98 39.47 -13.03 -2.12
C ASP A 98 38.85 -14.43 -2.30
N ILE A 99 38.85 -15.23 -1.22
CA ILE A 99 38.21 -16.53 -1.20
C ILE A 99 36.68 -16.38 -1.25
N ILE A 100 36.10 -15.46 -0.48
CA ILE A 100 34.65 -15.19 -0.52
C ILE A 100 34.22 -14.78 -1.92
N THR A 101 34.89 -13.79 -2.51
CA THR A 101 34.50 -13.28 -3.83
C THR A 101 34.70 -14.29 -4.96
N SER A 102 35.62 -15.25 -4.80
CA SER A 102 35.78 -16.36 -5.76
C SER A 102 34.54 -17.26 -5.89
N SER A 103 33.65 -17.28 -4.88
CA SER A 103 32.36 -17.99 -4.92
C SER A 103 31.28 -17.25 -5.73
N GLY A 104 31.54 -16.00 -6.13
CA GLY A 104 30.55 -15.10 -6.72
C GLY A 104 29.63 -14.41 -5.71
N ILE A 105 29.75 -14.71 -4.42
CA ILE A 105 29.05 -13.99 -3.34
C ILE A 105 29.79 -12.68 -3.04
N PRO A 106 29.13 -11.51 -3.11
CA PRO A 106 29.76 -10.24 -2.77
C PRO A 106 29.97 -10.13 -1.25
N ILE A 107 31.01 -9.39 -0.86
CA ILE A 107 31.28 -9.06 0.54
C ILE A 107 30.30 -7.97 0.99
N ARG A 108 29.88 -8.06 2.25
CA ARG A 108 29.03 -7.06 2.88
C ARG A 108 29.79 -5.72 3.02
N ASP A 109 29.15 -4.64 2.59
CA ASP A 109 29.66 -3.29 2.84
C ASP A 109 29.83 -3.00 4.34
N GLU A 110 30.91 -2.32 4.69
CA GLU A 110 31.06 -1.76 6.03
C GLU A 110 29.97 -0.71 6.29
N ARG A 111 29.42 -0.73 7.50
CA ARG A 111 28.45 0.29 7.92
C ARG A 111 29.18 1.61 8.14
N ALA A 112 29.12 2.50 7.17
CA ALA A 112 29.53 3.88 7.38
C ALA A 112 28.66 4.53 8.50
N PRO A 113 29.27 5.26 9.46
CA PRO A 113 28.50 6.03 10.42
C PRO A 113 27.61 7.02 9.66
N LYS A 114 26.32 7.04 9.97
CA LYS A 114 25.45 8.11 9.46
C LYS A 114 25.89 9.43 10.10
N PRO A 115 25.99 10.54 9.36
CA PRO A 115 26.23 11.84 9.99
C PRO A 115 25.05 12.22 10.89
N VAL A 116 25.26 13.16 11.82
CA VAL A 116 24.16 13.84 12.51
C VAL A 116 23.27 14.51 11.44
N PRO A 117 21.93 14.47 11.57
CA PRO A 117 21.06 15.12 10.59
C PRO A 117 21.41 16.60 10.39
N ALA A 118 21.37 17.05 9.14
CA ALA A 118 21.48 18.47 8.85
C ALA A 118 20.23 19.23 9.34
N LYS A 119 20.27 20.56 9.31
CA LYS A 119 19.09 21.40 9.52
C LYS A 119 17.99 21.01 8.51
N VAL A 120 16.75 20.88 8.98
CA VAL A 120 15.60 20.61 8.10
C VAL A 120 15.34 21.83 7.21
N SER A 121 15.17 21.62 5.90
CA SER A 121 14.88 22.65 4.90
C SER A 121 13.47 22.52 4.34
N ASP A 122 13.02 23.59 3.67
CA ASP A 122 11.73 23.68 2.98
C ASP A 122 10.53 23.33 3.90
N LEU A 123 10.60 23.76 5.16
CA LEU A 123 9.46 23.68 6.07
C LEU A 123 8.34 24.56 5.54
N SER A 124 7.17 23.96 5.37
CA SER A 124 5.98 24.66 4.91
C SER A 124 4.74 24.11 5.61
N LEU A 125 3.80 25.01 5.83
CA LEU A 125 2.62 24.81 6.66
C LEU A 125 1.37 25.06 5.81
N THR A 126 0.39 24.19 5.92
CA THR A 126 -0.93 24.35 5.32
C THR A 126 -2.01 24.15 6.37
N GLN A 127 -3.20 24.68 6.11
CA GLN A 127 -4.38 24.38 6.95
C GLN A 127 -4.68 22.89 6.85
N GLY A 128 -4.96 22.25 7.99
CA GLY A 128 -5.40 20.86 8.02
C GLY A 128 -6.84 20.69 7.56
N ASP A 129 -7.30 19.44 7.54
CA ASP A 129 -8.66 19.10 7.10
C ASP A 129 -9.72 19.52 8.13
N ASP A 130 -9.37 19.56 9.43
CA ASP A 130 -10.24 19.96 10.54
C ASP A 130 -9.78 21.25 11.26
N GLU A 131 -10.71 21.92 11.95
CA GLU A 131 -10.41 23.13 12.73
C GLU A 131 -9.44 22.84 13.88
N GLY A 132 -8.44 23.70 14.07
CA GLY A 132 -7.37 23.46 15.06
C GLY A 132 -6.27 22.52 14.58
N GLU A 133 -6.21 22.22 13.28
CA GLU A 133 -5.16 21.40 12.67
C GLU A 133 -4.26 22.20 11.71
N VAL A 134 -2.97 21.88 11.73
CA VAL A 134 -1.99 22.37 10.78
C VAL A 134 -1.24 21.19 10.18
N ASP A 135 -1.23 21.13 8.86
CA ASP A 135 -0.44 20.19 8.09
C ASP A 135 0.97 20.75 7.87
N ILE A 136 1.96 19.96 8.27
CA ILE A 136 3.37 20.33 8.28
C ILE A 136 4.10 19.43 7.29
N HIS A 137 4.84 20.03 6.36
CA HIS A 137 5.67 19.30 5.40
C HIS A 137 7.07 19.91 5.30
N TRP A 138 8.06 19.07 5.00
CA TRP A 138 9.46 19.50 4.86
C TRP A 138 10.26 18.58 3.94
N HIS A 139 11.46 19.00 3.57
CA HIS A 139 12.34 18.20 2.71
C HIS A 139 12.94 16.99 3.48
N PRO A 140 12.82 15.76 2.96
CA PRO A 140 13.35 14.57 3.64
C PRO A 140 14.87 14.42 3.48
N GLN A 141 15.57 14.16 4.58
CA GLN A 141 16.96 13.71 4.55
C GLN A 141 17.02 12.17 4.51
N VAL A 142 16.73 11.62 3.33
CA VAL A 142 16.57 10.18 3.08
C VAL A 142 17.82 9.41 3.51
N LYS A 143 17.63 8.25 4.16
CA LYS A 143 18.68 7.38 4.74
C LYS A 143 19.44 7.96 5.94
N ILE A 144 19.35 9.25 6.26
CA ILE A 144 20.05 9.88 7.38
C ILE A 144 19.17 9.96 8.63
N VAL A 145 17.96 10.50 8.50
CA VAL A 145 17.01 10.73 9.61
C VAL A 145 16.19 9.48 9.91
N ALA A 146 15.97 9.19 11.20
CA ALA A 146 15.14 8.10 11.68
C ALA A 146 13.77 8.57 12.21
N SER A 147 13.71 9.76 12.81
CA SER A 147 12.48 10.41 13.26
C SER A 147 12.64 11.93 13.28
N TYR A 148 11.56 12.67 13.43
CA TYR A 148 11.57 14.12 13.53
C TYR A 148 11.00 14.58 14.87
N SER A 149 11.59 15.62 15.44
CA SER A 149 11.01 16.36 16.56
C SER A 149 10.37 17.62 16.02
N ILE A 150 9.18 17.94 16.51
CA ILE A 150 8.43 19.12 16.12
C ILE A 150 8.14 19.92 17.38
N ARG A 151 8.31 21.24 17.30
CA ARG A 151 7.92 22.16 18.37
C ARG A 151 7.14 23.33 17.80
N TYR A 152 6.26 23.89 18.62
CA TYR A 152 5.42 25.01 18.26
C TYR A 152 5.29 26.02 19.40
N THR A 153 4.98 27.26 19.07
CA THR A 153 4.69 28.31 20.06
C THR A 153 3.67 29.29 19.49
N TYR A 154 2.86 29.86 20.38
CA TYR A 154 1.96 30.99 20.06
C TYR A 154 2.58 32.34 20.43
N GLY A 155 3.74 32.34 21.11
CA GLY A 155 4.41 33.53 21.61
C GLY A 155 5.31 34.22 20.58
N ASP A 156 5.98 35.29 21.02
CA ASP A 156 6.99 35.99 20.22
C ASP A 156 8.14 35.06 19.88
N ILE A 157 8.49 34.96 18.59
CA ILE A 157 9.58 34.12 18.10
C ILE A 157 10.97 34.54 18.63
N ASN A 158 11.10 35.78 19.11
CA ASN A 158 12.32 36.30 19.73
C ASN A 158 12.47 35.86 21.20
N THR A 159 11.35 35.52 21.86
CA THR A 159 11.32 34.97 23.23
C THR A 159 10.29 33.83 23.32
N PRO A 160 10.50 32.72 22.59
CA PRO A 160 9.47 31.72 22.38
C PRO A 160 9.31 30.79 23.58
N ASP A 161 8.06 30.51 23.97
CA ASP A 161 7.72 29.42 24.90
C ASP A 161 7.36 28.18 24.06
N TRP A 162 8.35 27.32 23.83
CA TRP A 162 8.21 26.19 22.92
C TRP A 162 7.50 25.01 23.58
N HIS A 163 6.40 24.58 22.96
CA HIS A 163 5.74 23.31 23.24
C HIS A 163 6.19 22.26 22.24
N ASN A 164 6.30 21.00 22.67
CA ASN A 164 6.61 19.90 21.75
C ASN A 164 5.31 19.33 21.18
N ALA A 165 5.36 18.90 19.92
CA ALA A 165 4.31 18.05 19.37
C ALA A 165 4.23 16.73 20.16
N PRO A 166 3.03 16.12 20.26
CA PRO A 166 2.83 14.90 21.04
C PRO A 166 3.56 13.69 20.43
N GLU A 167 3.81 13.69 19.12
CA GLU A 167 4.47 12.60 18.42
C GLU A 167 5.74 13.02 17.68
N SER A 168 6.63 12.06 17.47
CA SER A 168 7.82 12.21 16.64
C SER A 168 7.67 11.39 15.35
N PRO A 169 7.20 12.00 14.25
CA PRO A 169 6.92 11.28 13.01
C PRO A 169 8.21 10.76 12.36
N THR A 170 8.10 9.66 11.60
CA THR A 170 9.22 9.10 10.83
C THR A 170 9.23 9.56 9.36
N LYS A 171 8.10 10.11 8.89
CA LYS A 171 7.95 10.68 7.55
C LYS A 171 8.19 12.19 7.58
N SER A 172 8.53 12.77 6.44
CA SER A 172 8.72 14.22 6.28
C SER A 172 7.41 15.00 6.13
N LYS A 173 6.40 14.59 6.91
CA LYS A 173 5.09 15.22 6.99
C LYS A 173 4.40 14.84 8.30
N TYR A 174 3.58 15.74 8.83
CA TYR A 174 2.83 15.52 10.06
C TYR A 174 1.66 16.49 10.18
N THR A 175 0.54 16.02 10.72
CA THR A 175 -0.62 16.86 11.05
C THR A 175 -0.59 17.14 12.54
N LEU A 176 -0.39 18.39 12.91
CA LEU A 176 -0.41 18.83 14.30
C LEU A 176 -1.82 19.29 14.65
N ALA A 177 -2.53 18.46 15.42
CA ALA A 177 -3.89 18.71 15.87
C ALA A 177 -3.94 19.29 17.29
N GLY A 178 -5.11 19.82 17.66
CA GLY A 178 -5.37 20.37 18.99
C GLY A 178 -4.77 21.75 19.22
N LEU A 179 -4.50 22.50 18.14
CA LEU A 179 -4.03 23.87 18.22
C LEU A 179 -5.16 24.85 18.57
N THR A 180 -4.81 25.97 19.20
CA THR A 180 -5.78 27.00 19.54
C THR A 180 -6.21 27.75 18.28
N LYS A 181 -7.50 27.66 17.97
CA LYS A 181 -8.11 28.24 16.76
C LYS A 181 -7.99 29.76 16.75
N GLY A 182 -7.88 30.33 15.56
CA GLY A 182 -7.89 31.79 15.39
C GLY A 182 -6.62 32.49 15.88
N GLN A 183 -5.53 31.77 16.09
CA GLN A 183 -4.25 32.30 16.54
C GLN A 183 -3.13 31.97 15.54
N GLN A 184 -2.09 32.81 15.51
CA GLN A 184 -0.87 32.50 14.78
C GLN A 184 -0.02 31.53 15.60
N VAL A 185 0.55 30.53 14.93
CA VAL A 185 1.47 29.56 15.52
C VAL A 185 2.76 29.51 14.73
N TRP A 186 3.89 29.55 15.44
CA TRP A 186 5.22 29.29 14.89
C TRP A 186 5.58 27.84 15.10
N ILE A 187 6.15 27.19 14.09
CA ILE A 187 6.51 25.77 14.11
C ILE A 187 7.94 25.60 13.62
N GLU A 188 8.68 24.70 14.26
CA GLU A 188 10.00 24.25 13.84
C GLU A 188 10.12 22.73 13.87
N VAL A 189 10.97 22.19 13.01
CA VAL A 189 11.22 20.76 12.87
C VAL A 189 12.72 20.45 12.90
N ALA A 190 13.12 19.40 13.60
CA ALA A 190 14.49 18.89 13.61
C ALA A 190 14.51 17.38 13.34
N GLY A 191 15.48 16.93 12.54
CA GLY A 191 15.71 15.50 12.31
C GLY A 191 16.52 14.85 13.43
N ASN A 192 16.20 13.60 13.77
CA ASN A 192 16.89 12.80 14.77
C ASN A 192 17.41 11.49 14.18
N ASN A 193 18.59 11.05 14.61
CA ASN A 193 19.04 9.68 14.42
C ASN A 193 19.87 9.21 15.63
N ALA A 194 20.46 8.02 15.53
CA ALA A 194 21.25 7.44 16.62
C ALA A 194 22.50 8.26 17.01
N GLN A 195 22.97 9.17 16.14
CA GLN A 195 24.09 10.08 16.44
C GLN A 195 23.64 11.38 17.13
N GLY A 196 22.34 11.68 17.12
CA GLY A 196 21.78 12.84 17.79
C GLY A 196 20.74 13.58 16.95
N LYS A 197 20.41 14.79 17.43
CA LYS A 197 19.45 15.70 16.81
C LYS A 197 20.19 16.75 15.98
N GLY A 198 19.69 17.00 14.77
CA GLY A 198 20.14 18.07 13.90
C GLY A 198 19.67 19.46 14.37
N GLY A 199 20.02 20.50 13.60
CA GLY A 199 19.50 21.84 13.84
C GLY A 199 18.00 21.94 13.58
N TRP A 200 17.30 22.75 14.36
CA TRP A 200 15.93 23.16 14.07
C TRP A 200 15.87 23.92 12.75
N SER A 201 14.81 23.69 11.96
CA SER A 201 14.50 24.42 10.74
C SER A 201 14.40 25.93 10.99
N ASP A 202 14.34 26.72 9.92
CA ASP A 202 13.83 28.08 10.07
C ASP A 202 12.37 28.02 10.57
N PRO A 203 11.96 28.92 11.49
CA PRO A 203 10.58 28.96 11.97
C PRO A 203 9.62 29.27 10.82
N ALA A 204 8.57 28.48 10.70
CA ALA A 204 7.45 28.76 9.81
C ALA A 204 6.23 29.21 10.62
N VAL A 205 5.43 30.14 10.09
CA VAL A 205 4.23 30.68 10.75
C VAL A 205 2.99 30.46 9.90
N ILE A 206 1.88 30.11 10.55
CA ILE A 206 0.57 30.02 9.94
C ILE A 206 -0.53 30.47 10.91
N PHE A 207 -1.66 30.90 10.38
CA PHE A 207 -2.87 31.13 11.16
C PHE A 207 -3.67 29.82 11.25
N VAL A 208 -3.98 29.40 12.48
CA VAL A 208 -4.72 28.16 12.73
C VAL A 208 -6.19 28.36 12.34
N PRO A 209 -6.74 27.52 11.44
CA PRO A 209 -8.14 27.60 11.01
C PRO A 209 -9.11 27.36 12.19
#